data_AF-A0A0U5CI11-F1
#
_entry.id   AF-A0A0U5CI11-F1
#
_cell.length_a   1.000
_cell.length_b   1.000
_cell.length_c   1.000
_cell.angle_alpha   90.00
_cell.angle_beta   90.00
_cell.angle_gamma   90.00
#
_symmetry.space_group_name_H-M   'P 1'
#
loop_
_entity.id
_entity.type
_entity.pdbx_description
1 polymer ?
#
loop_
_entity_poly.entity_id
_entity_poly.type
_entity_poly.pdbx_seq_one_letter_code
_entity_poly.pdbx_strand_id
1 'polypeptide(L)'
;MAVLPTTGHVGSLTPTEEAKLQEFWTLLFTTVSSLLSAVYDVPRPEGSPNELFKLLNNIKEPTVDGILDALKSKPAETNGTNGTSNGTNGAVAEKSLDKVESLVNKADGKTLLDQLSKEKVTKAHLTTLTADLHKAGLHDAEIKAMEKILTKMSLAEMCFALLKMAKQEHPDSLLLRFLRARKWDVNKAFGMMANAIYWRQTFGVDDDVVPKGELHAWQQAHDSSLSKAEQKEGKDFISQLEMGKSYLHGLDREGRPVNIVRVKLHKPGAQTAAALERYIVHVIESTRVLVAPPVETGTILFDMTGFTLGNMEYHPVKFIIQCFEANYPESLGLLLIHNAPWIFSGIWKIIHGWMDPVVASKVQFTKNINDLDKFIPREKIPKELGGDQEFTYKYIEPLADENALMADKAAGDAAMVSRMMTGLEFVASTAAWISASHSAKKSGEEGEKEAAKHLAERRAEVIERFRQSYWKLDPYVRARALIDRRGAIKDGVVHDF
;
A
#
# COMPACT_ATOMS: atom_id res chain seq x y z
N MET A 1 6.25 15.10 -29.42
CA MET A 1 6.09 16.00 -28.25
C MET A 1 6.31 15.14 -27.02
N ALA A 2 7.29 15.46 -26.18
CA ALA A 2 7.40 14.79 -24.89
C ALA A 2 6.15 15.12 -24.08
N VAL A 3 5.39 14.09 -23.70
CA VAL A 3 4.25 14.25 -22.78
C VAL A 3 4.85 14.77 -21.48
N LEU A 4 4.44 15.97 -21.04
CA LEU A 4 4.83 16.47 -19.72
C LEU A 4 4.40 15.44 -18.68
N PRO A 5 5.26 15.09 -17.70
CA PRO A 5 4.88 14.13 -16.67
C PRO A 5 3.61 14.60 -15.97
N THR A 6 2.65 13.70 -15.84
CA THR A 6 1.40 13.98 -15.13
C THR A 6 1.75 14.30 -13.67
N THR A 7 1.28 15.44 -13.16
CA THR A 7 1.58 15.86 -11.78
C THR A 7 0.88 14.95 -10.76
N GLY A 8 1.24 15.06 -9.49
CA GLY A 8 0.60 14.27 -8.44
C GLY A 8 1.21 12.88 -8.20
N HIS A 9 2.34 12.58 -8.82
CA HIS A 9 3.15 11.38 -8.56
C HIS A 9 4.50 11.75 -7.95
N VAL A 10 5.17 10.78 -7.32
CA VAL A 10 6.52 10.98 -6.78
C VAL A 10 7.45 11.54 -7.88
N GLY A 11 8.21 12.58 -7.54
CA GLY A 11 9.10 13.26 -8.49
C GLY A 11 8.42 14.24 -9.46
N SER A 12 7.10 14.42 -9.39
CA SER A 12 6.32 15.29 -10.29
C SER A 12 5.31 16.20 -9.55
N LEU A 13 5.42 16.30 -8.23
CA LEU A 13 4.52 17.11 -7.42
C LEU A 13 4.72 18.59 -7.70
N THR A 14 3.61 19.32 -7.85
CA THR A 14 3.63 20.79 -7.73
C THR A 14 3.85 21.19 -6.27
N PRO A 15 4.26 22.44 -5.98
CA PRO A 15 4.42 22.91 -4.59
C PRO A 15 3.15 22.77 -3.74
N THR A 16 1.98 22.93 -4.35
CA THR A 16 0.67 22.76 -3.68
C THR A 16 0.40 21.29 -3.36
N GLU A 17 0.68 20.39 -4.30
CA GLU A 17 0.50 18.95 -4.12
C GLU A 17 1.47 18.40 -3.05
N GLU A 18 2.73 18.86 -3.05
CA GLU A 18 3.70 18.51 -2.01
C GLU A 18 3.25 19.00 -0.64
N ALA A 19 2.70 20.22 -0.54
CA ALA A 19 2.14 20.72 0.72
C ALA A 19 0.98 19.84 1.22
N LYS A 20 0.14 19.30 0.31
CA LYS A 20 -0.92 18.36 0.66
C LYS A 20 -0.41 16.99 1.12
N LEU A 21 0.69 16.52 0.53
CA LEU A 21 1.38 15.32 1.02
C LEU A 21 1.96 15.54 2.44
N GLN A 22 2.59 16.71 2.69
CA GLN A 22 3.10 17.10 4.02
C GLN A 22 1.99 17.20 5.06
N GLU A 23 0.84 17.78 4.68
CA GLU A 23 -0.37 17.88 5.52
C GLU A 23 -0.92 16.48 5.87
N PHE A 24 -0.96 15.57 4.90
CA PHE A 24 -1.45 14.21 5.13
C PHE A 24 -0.53 13.39 6.04
N TRP A 25 0.79 13.48 5.86
CA TRP A 25 1.75 12.87 6.79
C TRP A 25 1.63 13.46 8.21
N THR A 26 1.45 14.77 8.32
CA THR A 26 1.24 15.45 9.60
C THR A 26 -0.01 14.93 10.32
N LEU A 27 -1.10 14.70 9.60
CA LEU A 27 -2.32 14.13 10.15
C LEU A 27 -2.12 12.68 10.65
N LEU A 28 -1.33 11.88 9.94
CA LEU A 28 -0.95 10.52 10.38
C LEU A 28 -0.12 10.55 11.65
N PHE A 29 0.88 11.44 11.72
CA PHE A 29 1.70 11.61 12.93
C PHE A 29 0.86 12.08 14.11
N THR A 30 -0.08 12.98 13.87
CA THR A 30 -1.02 13.45 14.90
C THR A 30 -1.85 12.30 15.43
N THR A 31 -2.41 11.47 14.54
CA THR A 31 -3.21 10.29 14.93
C THR A 31 -2.43 9.32 15.80
N VAL A 32 -1.22 8.94 15.36
CA VAL A 32 -0.35 8.02 16.10
C VAL A 32 0.08 8.63 17.44
N SER A 33 0.49 9.90 17.45
CA SER A 33 0.90 10.60 18.67
C SER A 33 -0.25 10.74 19.67
N SER A 34 -1.46 11.07 19.21
CA SER A 34 -2.65 11.14 20.06
C SER A 34 -2.96 9.81 20.73
N LEU A 35 -2.84 8.72 19.99
CA LEU A 35 -3.10 7.38 20.51
C LEU A 35 -2.01 6.92 21.47
N LEU A 36 -0.73 7.13 21.15
CA LEU A 36 0.38 6.83 22.07
C LEU A 36 0.25 7.62 23.37
N SER A 37 -0.09 8.92 23.27
CA SER A 37 -0.33 9.79 24.43
C SER A 37 -1.46 9.27 25.30
N ALA A 38 -2.58 8.87 24.70
CA ALA A 38 -3.73 8.36 25.44
C ALA A 38 -3.51 6.96 26.03
N VAL A 39 -2.78 6.07 25.33
CA VAL A 39 -2.50 4.70 25.80
C VAL A 39 -1.51 4.70 26.97
N TYR A 40 -0.46 5.53 26.89
CA TYR A 40 0.62 5.52 27.88
C TYR A 40 0.52 6.63 28.93
N ASP A 41 -0.56 7.42 28.90
CA ASP A 41 -0.80 8.56 29.79
C ASP A 41 0.39 9.52 29.81
N VAL A 42 0.82 9.96 28.61
CA VAL A 42 1.93 10.89 28.45
C VAL A 42 1.47 12.23 27.87
N PRO A 43 2.00 13.36 28.34
CA PRO A 43 1.68 14.68 27.80
C PRO A 43 1.97 14.73 26.30
N ARG A 44 1.10 15.40 25.55
CA ARG A 44 1.43 15.74 24.17
C ARG A 44 2.34 16.97 24.15
N PRO A 45 3.43 16.98 23.37
CA PRO A 45 4.09 18.23 23.00
C PRO A 45 3.08 19.21 22.38
N GLU A 46 2.90 20.37 22.99
CA GLU A 46 2.12 21.46 22.39
C GLU A 46 2.87 22.02 21.19
N GLY A 47 2.17 22.27 20.06
CA GLY A 47 2.73 22.94 18.88
C GLY A 47 2.73 22.10 17.61
N SER A 48 3.48 22.56 16.59
CA SER A 48 3.64 21.85 15.31
C SER A 48 4.31 20.48 15.51
N PRO A 49 4.19 19.52 14.55
CA PRO A 49 4.87 18.21 14.63
C PRO A 49 6.36 18.27 15.00
N ASN A 50 7.03 19.40 14.73
CA ASN A 50 8.42 19.68 15.09
C ASN A 50 8.69 19.64 16.61
N GLU A 51 7.69 19.93 17.45
CA GLU A 51 7.85 19.89 18.91
C GLU A 51 7.94 18.45 19.42
N LEU A 52 7.23 17.51 18.78
CA LEU A 52 7.41 16.07 19.02
C LEU A 52 8.84 15.63 18.65
N PHE A 53 9.41 16.17 17.57
CA PHE A 53 10.78 15.86 17.15
C PHE A 53 11.85 16.44 18.07
N LYS A 54 11.61 17.59 18.68
CA LYS A 54 12.52 18.14 19.70
C LYS A 54 12.51 17.28 20.95
N LEU A 55 11.36 16.73 21.36
CA LEU A 55 11.28 15.81 22.50
C LEU A 55 12.08 14.52 22.28
N LEU A 56 12.28 14.07 21.03
CA LEU A 56 13.11 12.90 20.73
C LEU A 56 14.57 13.08 21.18
N ASN A 57 15.08 14.31 21.27
CA ASN A 57 16.42 14.58 21.80
C ASN A 57 16.57 14.22 23.28
N ASN A 58 15.46 14.19 24.02
CA ASN A 58 15.47 13.84 25.44
C ASN A 58 15.47 12.31 25.65
N ILE A 59 15.34 11.51 24.59
CA ILE A 59 15.39 10.05 24.68
C ILE A 59 16.83 9.62 24.99
N LYS A 60 17.01 9.09 26.19
CA LYS A 60 18.30 8.56 26.67
C LYS A 60 18.51 7.13 26.19
N GLU A 61 17.49 6.29 26.39
CA GLU A 61 17.48 4.88 26.05
C GLU A 61 16.39 4.59 25.00
N PRO A 62 16.68 3.76 23.97
CA PRO A 62 15.73 3.43 22.91
C PRO A 62 14.73 2.34 23.33
N THR A 63 14.11 2.50 24.50
CA THR A 63 13.07 1.61 25.03
C THR A 63 11.72 2.34 25.06
N VAL A 64 10.60 1.62 25.14
CA VAL A 64 9.29 2.27 25.35
C VAL A 64 9.35 3.16 26.58
N ASP A 65 9.85 2.66 27.70
CA ASP A 65 9.99 3.45 28.94
C ASP A 65 10.88 4.69 28.75
N GLY A 66 12.00 4.59 28.02
CA GLY A 66 12.85 5.73 27.71
C GLY A 66 12.18 6.79 26.83
N ILE A 67 11.31 6.36 25.89
CA ILE A 67 10.45 7.27 25.10
C ILE A 67 9.39 7.90 26.00
N LEU A 68 8.73 7.13 26.85
CA LEU A 68 7.71 7.62 27.77
C LEU A 68 8.27 8.62 28.78
N ASP A 69 9.46 8.35 29.33
CA ASP A 69 10.17 9.26 30.24
C ASP A 69 10.51 10.57 29.54
N ALA A 70 10.97 10.52 28.29
CA ALA A 70 11.23 11.72 27.49
C ALA A 70 9.94 12.52 27.24
N LEU A 71 8.81 11.86 26.95
CA LEU A 71 7.51 12.50 26.74
C LEU A 71 6.91 13.09 28.04
N LYS A 72 7.16 12.46 29.19
CA LYS A 72 6.75 12.95 30.52
C LYS A 72 7.64 14.08 31.03
N SER A 73 8.89 14.16 30.57
CA SER A 73 9.78 15.26 30.91
C SER A 73 9.29 16.57 30.28
N LYS A 74 9.32 17.68 31.03
CA LYS A 74 9.10 19.00 30.42
C LYS A 74 10.12 19.20 29.30
N PRO A 75 9.77 19.90 28.19
CA PRO A 75 10.77 20.30 27.21
C PRO A 75 11.94 20.93 27.97
N ALA A 76 13.17 20.51 27.69
CA ALA A 76 14.32 21.15 28.30
C ALA A 76 14.16 22.65 28.02
N GLU A 77 14.06 23.47 29.06
CA GLU A 77 14.24 24.90 28.91
C GLU A 77 15.60 25.03 28.23
N THR A 78 15.61 25.44 26.96
CA THR A 78 16.80 26.05 26.39
C THR A 78 17.06 27.23 27.30
N ASN A 79 17.94 27.04 28.29
CA ASN A 79 18.37 28.08 29.20
C ASN A 79 18.59 29.32 28.35
N GLY A 80 17.79 30.35 28.65
CA GLY A 80 17.99 31.71 28.17
C GLY A 80 19.33 32.20 28.67
N THR A 81 20.39 31.75 28.02
CA THR A 81 21.62 32.51 27.91
C THR A 81 21.53 33.21 26.58
N ASN A 82 21.71 34.53 26.60
CA ASN A 82 21.93 35.38 25.43
C ASN A 82 23.24 34.96 24.72
N GLY A 83 23.29 33.72 24.26
CA GLY A 83 24.29 33.16 23.38
C GLY A 83 23.55 32.73 22.12
N THR A 84 23.87 33.41 21.02
CA THR A 84 23.51 33.03 19.66
C THR A 84 23.71 31.53 19.45
N SER A 85 22.63 30.74 19.51
CA SER A 85 22.62 29.44 18.84
C SER A 85 22.53 29.75 17.35
N ASN A 86 23.68 29.92 16.70
CA ASN A 86 23.85 30.20 15.27
C ASN A 86 23.35 29.08 14.32
N GLY A 87 22.36 28.27 14.72
CA GLY A 87 21.83 27.17 13.91
C GLY A 87 20.44 27.48 13.38
N THR A 88 20.21 27.20 12.09
CA THR A 88 18.89 27.20 11.45
C THR A 88 17.96 26.14 12.08
N ASN A 89 16.64 26.27 11.94
CA ASN A 89 15.71 25.22 12.37
C ASN A 89 15.96 23.90 11.64
N GLY A 90 16.40 23.97 10.38
CA GLY A 90 16.91 22.82 9.63
C GLY A 90 18.05 22.08 10.35
N ALA A 91 19.04 22.79 10.90
CA ALA A 91 20.15 22.19 11.64
C ALA A 91 19.69 21.49 12.94
N VAL A 92 18.64 22.01 13.60
CA VAL A 92 18.04 21.35 14.77
C VAL A 92 17.34 20.05 14.35
N ALA A 93 16.58 20.07 13.25
CA ALA A 93 15.90 18.89 12.73
C ALA A 93 16.90 17.80 12.31
N GLU A 94 18.01 18.18 11.70
CA GLU A 94 19.10 17.28 11.33
C GLU A 94 19.73 16.61 12.55
N LYS A 95 20.09 17.40 13.57
CA LYS A 95 20.65 16.85 14.82
C LYS A 95 19.69 15.89 15.53
N SER A 96 18.39 16.21 15.53
CA SER A 96 17.37 15.30 16.06
C SER A 96 17.29 14.00 15.26
N LEU A 97 17.37 14.08 13.93
CA LEU A 97 17.35 12.89 13.07
C LEU A 97 18.56 11.99 13.32
N ASP A 98 19.77 12.54 13.43
CA ASP A 98 20.98 11.79 13.76
C ASP A 98 20.85 11.04 15.09
N LYS A 99 20.24 11.70 16.09
CA LYS A 99 19.97 11.08 17.39
C LYS A 99 18.98 9.92 17.25
N VAL A 100 17.91 10.08 16.48
CA VAL A 100 16.92 9.02 16.26
C VAL A 100 17.53 7.85 15.51
N GLU A 101 18.31 8.09 14.45
CA GLU A 101 19.03 7.03 13.73
C GLU A 101 19.99 6.28 14.67
N SER A 102 20.74 7.00 15.52
CA SER A 102 21.58 6.34 16.53
C SER A 102 20.77 5.50 17.52
N LEU A 103 19.57 5.93 17.91
CA LEU A 103 18.72 5.20 18.84
C LEU A 103 18.11 3.97 18.18
N VAL A 104 17.59 4.10 16.96
CA VAL A 104 17.03 3.00 16.17
C VAL A 104 18.08 1.91 15.95
N ASN A 105 19.32 2.28 15.64
CA ASN A 105 20.41 1.34 15.46
C ASN A 105 20.85 0.62 16.75
N LYS A 106 20.53 1.17 17.93
CA LYS A 106 20.84 0.58 19.24
C LYS A 106 19.64 -0.15 19.87
N ALA A 107 18.44 0.06 19.34
CA ALA A 107 17.20 -0.46 19.90
C ALA A 107 17.13 -1.98 19.80
N ASP A 108 16.65 -2.62 20.86
CA ASP A 108 16.08 -3.95 20.73
C ASP A 108 14.68 -3.83 20.13
N GLY A 109 14.63 -3.83 18.79
CA GLY A 109 13.39 -3.70 18.02
C GLY A 109 12.36 -4.79 18.31
N LYS A 110 12.80 -5.99 18.74
CA LYS A 110 11.90 -7.07 19.12
C LYS A 110 11.17 -6.71 20.41
N THR A 111 11.92 -6.31 21.44
CA THR A 111 11.34 -5.87 22.71
C THR A 111 10.37 -4.69 22.51
N LEU A 112 10.74 -3.72 21.68
CA LEU A 112 9.88 -2.58 21.33
C LEU A 112 8.54 -3.01 20.72
N LEU A 113 8.57 -3.90 19.74
CA LEU A 113 7.36 -4.42 19.06
C LEU A 113 6.52 -5.29 19.98
N ASP A 114 7.15 -6.12 20.82
CA ASP A 114 6.47 -6.93 21.83
C ASP A 114 5.74 -6.06 22.87
N GLN A 115 6.29 -4.89 23.22
CA GLN A 115 5.62 -3.95 24.11
C GLN A 115 4.43 -3.25 23.43
N LEU A 116 4.61 -2.75 22.19
CA LEU A 116 3.55 -2.09 21.44
C LEU A 116 2.37 -3.00 21.08
N SER A 117 2.61 -4.30 20.93
CA SER A 117 1.57 -5.29 20.57
C SER A 117 0.67 -5.69 21.74
N LYS A 118 1.13 -5.50 22.99
CA LYS A 118 0.37 -5.83 24.21
C LYS A 118 -0.72 -4.81 24.53
N GLU A 119 -0.52 -3.56 24.13
CA GLU A 119 -1.45 -2.47 24.42
C GLU A 119 -2.62 -2.44 23.43
N LYS A 120 -3.85 -2.46 23.96
CA LYS A 120 -5.08 -2.37 23.18
C LYS A 120 -5.60 -0.94 23.16
N VAL A 121 -6.04 -0.49 21.99
CA VAL A 121 -6.74 0.79 21.86
C VAL A 121 -8.19 0.63 22.37
N THR A 122 -8.55 1.35 23.41
CA THR A 122 -9.90 1.34 24.00
C THR A 122 -10.72 2.53 23.52
N LYS A 123 -12.05 2.48 23.70
CA LYS A 123 -12.91 3.64 23.41
C LYS A 123 -12.53 4.88 24.23
N ALA A 124 -12.00 4.72 25.45
CA ALA A 124 -11.55 5.84 26.26
C ALA A 124 -10.35 6.57 25.62
N HIS A 125 -9.42 5.82 25.01
CA HIS A 125 -8.28 6.39 24.28
C HIS A 125 -8.72 7.20 23.06
N LEU A 126 -9.87 6.86 22.47
CA LEU A 126 -10.40 7.53 21.28
C LEU A 126 -11.01 8.89 21.57
N THR A 127 -11.47 9.18 22.79
CA THR A 127 -12.07 10.49 23.13
C THR A 127 -11.08 11.64 22.87
N THR A 128 -9.82 11.48 23.30
CA THR A 128 -8.75 12.45 23.06
C THR A 128 -8.45 12.57 21.57
N LEU A 129 -8.29 11.44 20.89
CA LEU A 129 -8.05 11.41 19.44
C LEU A 129 -9.15 12.13 18.66
N THR A 130 -10.42 11.87 18.97
CA THR A 130 -11.56 12.52 18.31
C THR A 130 -11.49 14.03 18.44
N ALA A 131 -11.21 14.56 19.63
CA ALA A 131 -11.03 15.99 19.84
C ALA A 131 -9.89 16.58 18.99
N ASP A 132 -8.79 15.85 18.81
CA ASP A 132 -7.64 16.30 18.03
C ASP A 132 -7.90 16.28 16.53
N LEU A 133 -8.58 15.24 16.05
CA LEU A 133 -8.96 15.14 14.65
C LEU A 133 -9.95 16.24 14.27
N HIS A 134 -10.86 16.60 15.17
CA HIS A 134 -11.70 17.79 15.00
C HIS A 134 -10.87 19.06 14.88
N LYS A 135 -9.85 19.25 15.73
CA LYS A 135 -8.92 20.40 15.63
C LYS A 135 -8.13 20.39 14.32
N ALA A 136 -7.81 19.20 13.80
CA ALA A 136 -7.19 19.01 12.49
C ALA A 136 -8.17 19.16 11.31
N GLY A 137 -9.46 19.43 11.58
CA GLY A 137 -10.47 19.72 10.57
C GLY A 137 -11.25 18.52 10.04
N LEU A 138 -11.14 17.34 10.64
CA LEU A 138 -11.92 16.17 10.24
C LEU A 138 -13.38 16.28 10.72
N HIS A 139 -14.30 15.75 9.91
CA HIS A 139 -15.72 15.69 10.26
C HIS A 139 -16.09 14.33 10.87
N ASP A 140 -17.29 14.26 11.47
CA ASP A 140 -17.78 13.08 12.18
C ASP A 140 -17.77 11.79 11.36
N ALA A 141 -17.99 11.90 10.04
CA ALA A 141 -18.05 10.73 9.17
C ALA A 141 -16.68 10.05 9.06
N GLU A 142 -15.61 10.83 8.84
CA GLU A 142 -14.24 10.34 8.78
C GLU A 142 -13.78 9.81 10.14
N ILE A 143 -14.11 10.51 11.23
CA ILE A 143 -13.76 10.09 12.59
C ILE A 143 -14.44 8.77 12.95
N LYS A 144 -15.74 8.61 12.68
CA LYS A 144 -16.47 7.35 12.95
C LYS A 144 -15.89 6.17 12.17
N ALA A 145 -15.47 6.40 10.92
CA ALA A 145 -14.80 5.36 10.13
C ALA A 145 -13.51 4.89 10.83
N MET A 146 -12.73 5.82 11.38
CA MET A 146 -11.53 5.50 12.15
C MET A 146 -11.81 4.79 13.46
N GLU A 147 -12.76 5.26 14.28
CA GLU A 147 -13.06 4.64 15.57
C GLU A 147 -13.44 3.15 15.40
N LYS A 148 -14.16 2.82 14.32
CA LYS A 148 -14.52 1.45 13.95
C LYS A 148 -13.30 0.55 13.70
N ILE A 149 -12.20 1.14 13.24
CA ILE A 149 -10.94 0.45 12.91
C ILE A 149 -10.07 0.34 14.15
N LEU A 150 -9.83 1.47 14.81
CA LEU A 150 -8.88 1.58 15.91
C LEU A 150 -9.27 0.68 17.09
N THR A 151 -10.58 0.49 17.33
CA THR A 151 -11.06 -0.45 18.36
C THR A 151 -10.82 -1.93 18.04
N LYS A 152 -10.40 -2.26 16.81
CA LYS A 152 -10.12 -3.63 16.35
C LYS A 152 -8.64 -3.90 16.07
N MET A 153 -7.76 -2.95 16.41
CA MET A 153 -6.33 -3.06 16.20
C MET A 153 -5.59 -2.86 17.52
N SER A 154 -4.50 -3.60 17.70
CA SER A 154 -3.46 -3.25 18.67
C SER A 154 -2.80 -1.93 18.27
N LEU A 155 -2.14 -1.31 19.24
CA LEU A 155 -1.33 -0.11 19.00
C LEU A 155 -0.24 -0.39 17.94
N ALA A 156 0.42 -1.53 18.00
CA ALA A 156 1.38 -1.96 16.97
C ALA A 156 0.74 -2.07 15.58
N GLU A 157 -0.39 -2.78 15.45
CA GLU A 157 -1.04 -2.93 14.15
C GLU A 157 -1.40 -1.59 13.53
N MET A 158 -1.87 -0.63 14.33
CA MET A 158 -2.22 0.71 13.84
C MET A 158 -0.98 1.51 13.42
N CYS A 159 0.07 1.54 14.24
CA CYS A 159 1.31 2.24 13.92
C CYS A 159 1.95 1.74 12.62
N PHE A 160 1.80 0.44 12.33
CA PHE A 160 2.50 -0.21 11.22
C PHE A 160 1.59 -0.63 10.05
N ALA A 161 0.28 -0.42 10.13
CA ALA A 161 -0.68 -0.80 9.07
C ALA A 161 -0.29 -0.21 7.70
N LEU A 162 0.03 1.09 7.69
CA LEU A 162 0.44 1.81 6.48
C LEU A 162 1.73 1.22 5.90
N LEU A 163 2.72 0.95 6.76
CA LEU A 163 4.03 0.44 6.38
C LEU A 163 3.95 -1.02 5.87
N LYS A 164 3.03 -1.83 6.43
CA LYS A 164 2.69 -3.16 5.91
C LYS A 164 2.03 -3.06 4.54
N MET A 165 1.05 -2.17 4.39
CA MET A 165 0.29 -1.98 3.14
C MET A 165 1.18 -1.55 1.97
N ALA A 166 2.23 -0.76 2.23
CA ALA A 166 3.17 -0.28 1.21
C ALA A 166 3.97 -1.41 0.54
N LYS A 167 4.28 -2.51 1.22
CA LYS A 167 5.12 -3.60 0.70
C LYS A 167 6.42 -3.06 0.06
N GLN A 168 6.75 -3.45 -1.16
CA GLN A 168 7.88 -2.95 -1.93
C GLN A 168 7.62 -1.60 -2.61
N GLU A 169 6.45 -0.96 -2.47
CA GLU A 169 6.13 0.33 -3.10
C GLU A 169 6.74 1.53 -2.35
N HIS A 170 6.83 2.69 -3.01
CA HIS A 170 7.22 3.94 -2.35
C HIS A 170 6.10 4.39 -1.39
N PRO A 171 6.37 4.67 -0.11
CA PRO A 171 5.34 4.99 0.88
C PRO A 171 4.56 6.28 0.55
N ASP A 172 5.18 7.29 -0.08
CA ASP A 172 4.42 8.45 -0.56
C ASP A 172 3.46 8.12 -1.71
N SER A 173 3.82 7.23 -2.63
CA SER A 173 2.93 6.81 -3.71
C SER A 173 1.62 6.25 -3.15
N LEU A 174 1.69 5.55 -2.01
CA LEU A 174 0.50 5.07 -1.32
C LEU A 174 -0.42 6.22 -0.89
N LEU A 175 0.10 7.26 -0.22
CA LEU A 175 -0.70 8.43 0.20
C LEU A 175 -1.20 9.23 -1.01
N LEU A 176 -0.35 9.41 -2.02
CA LEU A 176 -0.68 10.16 -3.23
C LEU A 176 -1.84 9.52 -3.99
N ARG A 177 -1.96 8.18 -4.00
CA ARG A 177 -3.14 7.49 -4.55
C ARG A 177 -4.44 7.96 -3.89
N PHE A 178 -4.46 8.05 -2.56
CA PHE A 178 -5.65 8.52 -1.82
C PHE A 178 -5.90 10.01 -2.04
N LEU A 179 -4.85 10.84 -2.09
CA LEU A 179 -4.98 12.27 -2.39
C LEU A 179 -5.58 12.51 -3.77
N ARG A 180 -5.04 11.87 -4.82
CA ARG A 180 -5.59 11.97 -6.18
C ARG A 180 -7.04 11.48 -6.23
N ALA A 181 -7.35 10.33 -5.62
CA ALA A 181 -8.71 9.77 -5.55
C ALA A 181 -9.71 10.67 -4.80
N ARG A 182 -9.24 11.60 -3.98
CA ARG A 182 -10.07 12.56 -3.24
C ARG A 182 -9.79 14.01 -3.63
N LYS A 183 -9.27 14.24 -4.84
CA LYS A 183 -9.06 15.57 -5.43
C LYS A 183 -8.27 16.49 -4.50
N TRP A 184 -7.24 15.94 -3.85
CA TRP A 184 -6.34 16.63 -2.92
C TRP A 184 -7.00 17.15 -1.63
N ASP A 185 -8.19 16.64 -1.29
CA ASP A 185 -8.83 16.83 0.02
C ASP A 185 -8.22 15.83 1.02
N VAL A 186 -7.37 16.34 1.92
CA VAL A 186 -6.58 15.54 2.87
C VAL A 186 -7.49 14.78 3.84
N ASN A 187 -8.56 15.40 4.32
CA ASN A 187 -9.45 14.79 5.31
C ASN A 187 -10.24 13.63 4.68
N LYS A 188 -10.76 13.83 3.46
CA LYS A 188 -11.43 12.76 2.71
C LYS A 188 -10.45 11.65 2.31
N ALA A 189 -9.22 11.99 1.91
CA ALA A 189 -8.17 11.02 1.58
C ALA A 189 -7.83 10.15 2.79
N PHE A 190 -7.66 10.78 3.95
CA PHE A 190 -7.40 10.10 5.21
C PHE A 190 -8.56 9.16 5.61
N GLY A 191 -9.81 9.63 5.56
CA GLY A 191 -10.98 8.78 5.83
C GLY A 191 -11.13 7.61 4.85
N MET A 192 -10.80 7.81 3.56
CA MET A 192 -10.77 6.74 2.58
C MET A 192 -9.69 5.70 2.89
N MET A 193 -8.47 6.14 3.23
CA MET A 193 -7.36 5.26 3.57
C MET A 193 -7.67 4.42 4.82
N ALA A 194 -8.28 5.03 5.84
CA ALA A 194 -8.74 4.31 7.01
C ALA A 194 -9.70 3.17 6.60
N ASN A 195 -10.74 3.48 5.80
CA ASN A 195 -11.68 2.45 5.33
C ASN A 195 -11.00 1.35 4.48
N ALA A 196 -10.00 1.69 3.67
CA ALA A 196 -9.24 0.71 2.90
C ALA A 196 -8.43 -0.23 3.81
N ILE A 197 -7.76 0.31 4.85
CA ILE A 197 -7.07 -0.48 5.89
C ILE A 197 -8.06 -1.40 6.62
N TYR A 198 -9.25 -0.89 6.98
CA TYR A 198 -10.31 -1.69 7.58
C TYR A 198 -10.72 -2.88 6.71
N TRP A 199 -11.03 -2.59 5.44
CA TRP A 199 -11.43 -3.62 4.49
C TRP A 199 -10.30 -4.66 4.36
N ARG A 200 -9.06 -4.21 4.23
CA ARG A 200 -7.88 -5.07 4.11
C ARG A 200 -7.77 -6.04 5.29
N GLN A 201 -7.99 -5.57 6.51
CA GLN A 201 -8.02 -6.40 7.72
C GLN A 201 -9.21 -7.36 7.73
N THR A 202 -10.43 -6.85 7.50
CA THR A 202 -11.66 -7.68 7.57
C THR A 202 -11.78 -8.71 6.45
N PHE A 203 -11.21 -8.43 5.29
CA PHE A 203 -11.11 -9.37 4.17
C PHE A 203 -9.97 -10.38 4.39
N GLY A 204 -9.04 -10.10 5.31
CA GLY A 204 -7.88 -10.96 5.59
C GLY A 204 -6.83 -10.92 4.48
N VAL A 205 -6.58 -9.76 3.86
CA VAL A 205 -5.62 -9.70 2.74
C VAL A 205 -4.21 -10.10 3.21
N ASP A 206 -3.75 -9.54 4.33
CA ASP A 206 -2.40 -9.79 4.85
C ASP A 206 -2.31 -11.05 5.73
N ASP A 207 -3.44 -11.57 6.23
CA ASP A 207 -3.48 -12.70 7.18
C ASP A 207 -4.00 -14.00 6.55
N ASP A 208 -4.72 -13.93 5.44
CA ASP A 208 -5.29 -15.07 4.72
C ASP A 208 -4.85 -15.11 3.25
N VAL A 209 -5.18 -14.09 2.46
CA VAL A 209 -5.02 -14.14 0.99
C VAL A 209 -3.55 -14.28 0.61
N VAL A 210 -2.72 -13.34 1.07
CA VAL A 210 -1.28 -13.27 0.76
C VAL A 210 -0.48 -14.42 1.39
N PRO A 211 -0.64 -14.78 2.68
CA PRO A 211 0.19 -15.81 3.29
C PRO A 211 -0.26 -17.25 3.01
N LYS A 212 -1.53 -17.52 2.67
CA LYS A 212 -1.95 -18.88 2.27
C LYS A 212 -1.77 -19.13 0.78
N GLY A 213 -2.07 -18.12 -0.06
CA GLY A 213 -1.82 -18.15 -1.50
C GLY A 213 -2.34 -19.39 -2.24
N GLU A 214 -1.59 -19.81 -3.26
CA GLU A 214 -1.98 -20.86 -4.21
C GLU A 214 -1.72 -22.27 -3.66
N LEU A 215 -0.55 -22.51 -3.04
CA LEU A 215 -0.24 -23.83 -2.44
C LEU A 215 -1.31 -24.28 -1.43
N HIS A 216 -1.78 -23.39 -0.56
CA HIS A 216 -2.82 -23.75 0.40
C HIS A 216 -4.12 -24.15 -0.28
N ALA A 217 -4.57 -23.38 -1.28
CA ALA A 217 -5.79 -23.69 -2.01
C ALA A 217 -5.65 -25.02 -2.78
N TRP A 218 -4.47 -25.32 -3.32
CA TRP A 218 -4.16 -26.60 -3.96
C TRP A 218 -4.20 -27.75 -2.96
N GLN A 219 -3.60 -27.60 -1.78
CA GLN A 219 -3.66 -28.59 -0.71
C GLN A 219 -5.10 -28.82 -0.25
N GLN A 220 -5.88 -27.76 -0.03
CA GLN A 220 -7.29 -27.86 0.32
C GLN A 220 -8.09 -28.65 -0.71
N ALA A 221 -7.84 -28.43 -2.01
CA ALA A 221 -8.52 -29.12 -3.10
C ALA A 221 -8.24 -30.64 -3.14
N HIS A 222 -7.05 -31.06 -2.70
CA HIS A 222 -6.55 -32.43 -2.83
C HIS A 222 -6.53 -33.22 -1.52
N ASP A 223 -6.66 -32.57 -0.37
CA ASP A 223 -6.68 -33.24 0.93
C ASP A 223 -8.05 -33.88 1.21
N SER A 224 -8.10 -35.21 1.07
CA SER A 224 -9.30 -36.00 1.33
C SER A 224 -9.77 -36.00 2.80
N SER A 225 -8.92 -35.57 3.74
CA SER A 225 -9.25 -35.49 5.18
C SER A 225 -10.07 -34.26 5.55
N LEU A 226 -10.06 -33.21 4.72
CA LEU A 226 -10.81 -31.98 4.95
C LEU A 226 -12.31 -32.14 4.65
N SER A 227 -13.14 -31.24 5.18
CA SER A 227 -14.57 -31.24 4.88
C SER A 227 -14.83 -30.98 3.38
N LYS A 228 -16.02 -31.36 2.90
CA LYS A 228 -16.40 -31.07 1.51
C LYS A 228 -16.48 -29.58 1.21
N ALA A 229 -16.77 -28.75 2.20
CA ALA A 229 -16.80 -27.29 2.05
C ALA A 229 -15.38 -26.75 1.83
N GLU A 230 -14.42 -27.13 2.68
CA GLU A 230 -13.01 -26.71 2.54
C GLU A 230 -12.40 -27.21 1.22
N GLN A 231 -12.66 -28.47 0.85
CA GLN A 231 -12.22 -28.98 -0.45
C GLN A 231 -12.84 -28.20 -1.61
N LYS A 232 -14.09 -27.78 -1.48
CA LYS A 232 -14.76 -26.98 -2.51
C LYS A 232 -14.14 -25.60 -2.62
N GLU A 233 -13.82 -24.93 -1.51
CA GLU A 233 -13.15 -23.61 -1.53
C GLU A 233 -11.79 -23.68 -2.26
N GLY A 234 -10.97 -24.68 -1.94
CA GLY A 234 -9.70 -24.91 -2.64
C GLY A 234 -9.89 -25.15 -4.14
N LYS A 235 -10.83 -26.02 -4.52
CA LYS A 235 -11.15 -26.33 -5.93
C LYS A 235 -11.68 -25.11 -6.68
N ASP A 236 -12.59 -24.36 -6.06
CA ASP A 236 -13.18 -23.15 -6.63
C ASP A 236 -12.09 -22.10 -6.92
N PHE A 237 -11.10 -21.95 -6.04
CA PHE A 237 -9.98 -21.03 -6.24
C PHE A 237 -8.98 -21.54 -7.29
N ILE A 238 -8.48 -22.76 -7.16
CA ILE A 238 -7.43 -23.30 -8.03
C ILE A 238 -7.91 -23.51 -9.47
N SER A 239 -9.17 -23.90 -9.67
CA SER A 239 -9.72 -24.06 -11.02
C SER A 239 -9.63 -22.77 -11.85
N GLN A 240 -9.67 -21.59 -11.22
CA GLN A 240 -9.50 -20.30 -11.91
C GLN A 240 -8.10 -20.14 -12.50
N LEU A 241 -7.08 -20.61 -11.76
CA LEU A 241 -5.68 -20.64 -12.20
C LEU A 241 -5.48 -21.73 -13.25
N GLU A 242 -5.90 -22.96 -13.00
CA GLU A 242 -5.74 -24.10 -13.92
C GLU A 242 -6.31 -23.80 -15.32
N MET A 243 -7.53 -23.24 -15.38
CA MET A 243 -8.15 -22.87 -16.64
C MET A 243 -7.55 -21.60 -17.26
N GLY A 244 -6.69 -20.87 -16.55
CA GLY A 244 -6.17 -19.56 -16.92
C GLY A 244 -7.30 -18.54 -17.14
N LYS A 245 -8.24 -18.43 -16.20
CA LYS A 245 -9.32 -17.42 -16.28
C LYS A 245 -8.74 -16.01 -16.31
N SER A 246 -7.72 -15.77 -15.50
CA SER A 246 -6.92 -14.55 -15.50
C SER A 246 -5.44 -14.91 -15.36
N TYR A 247 -4.56 -14.20 -16.05
CA TYR A 247 -3.12 -14.37 -15.89
C TYR A 247 -2.35 -13.07 -16.15
N LEU A 248 -1.23 -12.92 -15.45
CA LEU A 248 -0.28 -11.83 -15.66
C LEU A 248 0.71 -12.22 -16.75
N HIS A 249 0.88 -11.34 -17.74
CA HIS A 249 1.87 -11.52 -18.80
C HIS A 249 2.18 -10.20 -19.51
N GLY A 250 3.46 -9.90 -19.67
CA GLY A 250 3.93 -8.72 -20.37
C GLY A 250 3.63 -7.39 -19.67
N LEU A 251 4.15 -6.33 -20.29
CA LEU A 251 3.97 -4.94 -19.87
C LEU A 251 3.29 -4.15 -20.99
N ASP A 252 2.47 -3.17 -20.61
CA ASP A 252 1.95 -2.19 -21.56
C ASP A 252 3.01 -1.14 -21.93
N ARG A 253 2.67 -0.20 -22.80
CA ARG A 253 3.59 0.86 -23.28
C ARG A 253 4.06 1.81 -22.18
N GLU A 254 3.33 1.88 -21.06
CA GLU A 254 3.67 2.67 -19.87
C GLU A 254 4.41 1.83 -18.82
N GLY A 255 4.79 0.59 -19.15
CA GLY A 255 5.52 -0.32 -18.25
C GLY A 255 4.64 -1.00 -17.20
N ARG A 256 3.30 -0.95 -17.34
CA ARG A 256 2.37 -1.53 -16.37
C ARG A 256 2.21 -3.03 -16.59
N PRO A 257 2.29 -3.88 -15.56
CA PRO A 257 1.93 -5.29 -15.65
C PRO A 257 0.52 -5.47 -16.21
N VAL A 258 0.37 -6.34 -17.22
CA VAL A 258 -0.91 -6.62 -17.84
C VAL A 258 -1.51 -7.91 -17.28
N ASN A 259 -2.69 -7.78 -16.66
CA ASN A 259 -3.54 -8.91 -16.29
C ASN A 259 -4.57 -9.16 -17.40
N ILE A 260 -4.45 -10.30 -18.08
CA ILE A 260 -5.34 -10.73 -19.16
C ILE A 260 -6.44 -11.62 -18.58
N VAL A 261 -7.70 -11.21 -18.73
CA VAL A 261 -8.90 -11.91 -18.26
C VAL A 261 -9.64 -12.51 -19.46
N ARG A 262 -9.78 -13.84 -19.52
CA ARG A 262 -10.47 -14.55 -20.60
C ARG A 262 -11.93 -14.78 -20.23
N VAL A 263 -12.80 -13.86 -20.64
CA VAL A 263 -14.21 -13.82 -20.16
C VAL A 263 -15.02 -15.03 -20.63
N LYS A 264 -14.71 -15.59 -21.81
CA LYS A 264 -15.36 -16.81 -22.33
C LYS A 264 -15.28 -18.02 -21.39
N LEU A 265 -14.30 -18.05 -20.48
CA LEU A 265 -14.11 -19.14 -19.52
C LEU A 265 -14.97 -18.99 -18.26
N HIS A 266 -15.56 -17.81 -18.04
CA HIS A 266 -16.40 -17.58 -16.88
C HIS A 266 -17.74 -18.32 -17.02
N LYS A 267 -18.08 -19.10 -15.99
CA LYS A 267 -19.36 -19.78 -15.82
C LYS A 267 -20.00 -19.28 -14.52
N PRO A 268 -21.12 -18.54 -14.57
CA PRO A 268 -21.81 -18.07 -13.38
C PRO A 268 -22.19 -19.23 -12.45
N GLY A 269 -22.00 -19.04 -11.14
CA GLY A 269 -22.33 -20.06 -10.13
C GLY A 269 -21.42 -21.30 -10.06
N ALA A 270 -20.38 -21.41 -10.91
CA ALA A 270 -19.43 -22.54 -10.85
C ALA A 270 -18.53 -22.52 -9.60
N GLN A 271 -18.33 -21.33 -9.02
CA GLN A 271 -17.56 -21.09 -7.81
C GLN A 271 -18.39 -20.27 -6.82
N THR A 272 -18.08 -20.36 -5.52
CA THR A 272 -18.69 -19.46 -4.53
C THR A 272 -18.22 -18.02 -4.76
N ALA A 273 -19.06 -17.06 -4.35
CA ALA A 273 -18.71 -15.64 -4.33
C ALA A 273 -17.40 -15.38 -3.58
N ALA A 274 -17.29 -15.91 -2.36
CA ALA A 274 -16.11 -15.73 -1.51
C ALA A 274 -14.82 -16.27 -2.15
N ALA A 275 -14.84 -17.46 -2.78
CA ALA A 275 -13.66 -18.00 -3.45
C ALA A 275 -13.25 -17.14 -4.66
N LEU A 276 -14.22 -16.61 -5.41
CA LEU A 276 -13.97 -15.74 -6.56
C LEU A 276 -13.42 -14.37 -6.14
N GLU A 277 -13.99 -13.76 -5.10
CA GLU A 277 -13.48 -12.51 -4.52
C GLU A 277 -12.05 -12.70 -3.99
N ARG A 278 -11.79 -13.80 -3.27
CA ARG A 278 -10.45 -14.16 -2.80
C ARG A 278 -9.45 -14.30 -3.95
N TYR A 279 -9.84 -14.96 -5.03
CA TYR A 279 -9.04 -15.08 -6.26
C TYR A 279 -8.77 -13.71 -6.91
N ILE A 280 -9.77 -12.83 -6.99
CA ILE A 280 -9.60 -11.48 -7.54
C ILE A 280 -8.58 -10.68 -6.71
N VAL A 281 -8.68 -10.70 -5.37
CA VAL A 281 -7.73 -10.01 -4.50
C VAL A 281 -6.33 -10.63 -4.61
N HIS A 282 -6.21 -11.95 -4.73
CA HIS A 282 -4.93 -12.63 -5.01
C HIS A 282 -4.28 -12.12 -6.30
N VAL A 283 -5.05 -11.94 -7.38
CA VAL A 283 -4.53 -11.39 -8.64
C VAL A 283 -4.14 -9.92 -8.50
N ILE A 284 -4.91 -9.10 -7.78
CA ILE A 284 -4.58 -7.70 -7.51
C ILE A 284 -3.26 -7.60 -6.72
N GLU A 285 -3.12 -8.37 -5.65
CA GLU A 285 -1.90 -8.37 -4.83
C GLU A 285 -0.69 -8.91 -5.62
N SER A 286 -0.88 -9.93 -6.45
CA SER A 286 0.16 -10.44 -7.35
C SER A 286 0.60 -9.37 -8.37
N THR A 287 -0.35 -8.64 -8.94
CA THR A 287 -0.07 -7.52 -9.86
C THR A 287 0.73 -6.44 -9.15
N ARG A 288 0.34 -6.06 -7.92
CA ARG A 288 1.04 -5.03 -7.14
C ARG A 288 2.51 -5.41 -6.90
N VAL A 289 2.83 -6.68 -6.65
CA VAL A 289 4.23 -7.12 -6.46
C VAL A 289 5.08 -6.96 -7.72
N LEU A 290 4.47 -7.05 -8.91
CA LEU A 290 5.14 -6.86 -10.20
C LEU A 290 5.28 -5.38 -10.61
N VAL A 291 4.62 -4.46 -9.92
CA VAL A 291 4.76 -3.02 -10.20
C VAL A 291 6.13 -2.53 -9.72
N ALA A 292 6.93 -2.01 -10.64
CA ALA A 292 8.25 -1.47 -10.39
C ALA A 292 8.30 0.05 -10.68
N PRO A 293 9.02 0.86 -9.89
CA PRO A 293 9.17 2.30 -10.16
C PRO A 293 9.73 2.56 -11.57
N PRO A 294 9.35 3.69 -12.21
CA PRO A 294 8.44 4.73 -11.71
C PRO A 294 6.95 4.38 -11.86
N VAL A 295 6.62 3.16 -12.31
CA VAL A 295 5.25 2.73 -12.52
C VAL A 295 4.58 2.45 -11.17
N GLU A 296 3.31 2.87 -11.05
CA GLU A 296 2.50 2.72 -9.83
C GLU A 296 1.18 1.98 -10.06
N THR A 297 0.92 1.51 -11.29
CA THR A 297 -0.40 0.98 -11.67
C THR A 297 -0.28 -0.29 -12.52
N GLY A 298 -1.37 -1.05 -12.58
CA GLY A 298 -1.53 -2.20 -13.48
C GLY A 298 -2.54 -1.94 -14.59
N THR A 299 -2.51 -2.81 -15.61
CA THR A 299 -3.45 -2.80 -16.73
C THR A 299 -4.28 -4.09 -16.71
N ILE A 300 -5.59 -3.98 -16.93
CA ILE A 300 -6.47 -5.14 -17.06
C ILE A 300 -6.99 -5.20 -18.48
N LEU A 301 -6.79 -6.34 -19.15
CA LEU A 301 -7.36 -6.62 -20.47
C LEU A 301 -8.44 -7.69 -20.32
N PHE A 302 -9.70 -7.29 -20.48
CA PHE A 302 -10.82 -8.23 -20.62
C PHE A 302 -10.93 -8.67 -22.08
N ASP A 303 -10.50 -9.89 -22.37
CA ASP A 303 -10.71 -10.54 -23.66
C ASP A 303 -12.14 -11.07 -23.74
N MET A 304 -12.94 -10.37 -24.54
CA MET A 304 -14.35 -10.70 -24.80
C MET A 304 -14.51 -11.61 -26.03
N THR A 305 -13.42 -12.09 -26.63
CA THR A 305 -13.48 -13.03 -27.75
C THR A 305 -14.22 -14.30 -27.33
N GLY A 306 -15.31 -14.62 -28.02
CA GLY A 306 -16.17 -15.76 -27.67
C GLY A 306 -17.09 -15.53 -26.46
N PHE A 307 -17.22 -14.29 -25.98
CA PHE A 307 -18.20 -13.94 -24.95
C PHE A 307 -19.64 -14.21 -25.43
N THR A 308 -20.43 -14.79 -24.54
CA THR A 308 -21.88 -14.94 -24.65
C THR A 308 -22.57 -14.43 -23.38
N LEU A 309 -23.88 -14.20 -23.44
CA LEU A 309 -24.65 -13.82 -22.23
C LEU A 309 -24.54 -14.87 -21.11
N GLY A 310 -24.28 -16.14 -21.44
CA GLY A 310 -24.06 -17.20 -20.47
C GLY A 310 -22.77 -17.04 -19.65
N ASN A 311 -21.87 -16.13 -20.05
CA ASN A 311 -20.65 -15.81 -19.30
C ASN A 311 -20.82 -14.61 -18.35
N MET A 312 -21.94 -13.89 -18.42
CA MET A 312 -22.11 -12.64 -17.67
C MET A 312 -22.51 -12.92 -16.21
N GLU A 313 -21.72 -12.43 -15.26
CA GLU A 313 -22.05 -12.42 -13.84
C GLU A 313 -21.74 -11.05 -13.24
N TYR A 314 -22.75 -10.37 -12.68
CA TYR A 314 -22.60 -9.00 -12.20
C TYR A 314 -21.81 -8.88 -10.89
N HIS A 315 -21.86 -9.91 -10.04
CA HIS A 315 -21.21 -9.91 -8.73
C HIS A 315 -19.68 -9.68 -8.82
N PRO A 316 -18.88 -10.48 -9.56
CA PRO A 316 -17.44 -10.24 -9.67
C PRO A 316 -17.10 -8.91 -10.35
N VAL A 317 -17.92 -8.43 -11.29
CA VAL A 317 -17.72 -7.12 -11.92
C VAL A 317 -17.88 -5.99 -10.89
N LYS A 318 -18.94 -6.03 -10.08
CA LYS A 318 -19.13 -5.05 -8.99
C LYS A 318 -18.01 -5.11 -7.97
N PHE A 319 -17.55 -6.30 -7.62
CA PHE A 319 -16.44 -6.46 -6.69
C PHE A 319 -15.13 -5.88 -7.23
N ILE A 320 -14.82 -6.09 -8.52
CA ILE A 320 -13.65 -5.49 -9.19
C ILE A 320 -13.74 -3.95 -9.17
N ILE A 321 -14.91 -3.39 -9.49
CA ILE A 321 -15.13 -1.93 -9.42
C ILE A 321 -14.91 -1.43 -7.99
N GLN A 322 -15.54 -2.06 -7.00
CA GLN A 322 -15.38 -1.71 -5.59
C GLN A 322 -13.91 -1.77 -5.14
N CYS A 323 -13.15 -2.77 -5.59
CA CYS A 323 -11.72 -2.86 -5.31
C CYS A 323 -10.99 -1.61 -5.77
N PHE A 324 -11.17 -1.16 -7.01
CA PHE A 324 -10.43 -0.01 -7.55
C PHE A 324 -10.99 1.36 -7.16
N GLU A 325 -12.25 1.45 -6.73
CA GLU A 325 -12.86 2.70 -6.25
C GLU A 325 -12.60 2.98 -4.77
N ALA A 326 -12.51 1.94 -3.94
CA ALA A 326 -12.47 2.08 -2.49
C ALA A 326 -11.20 1.54 -1.84
N ASN A 327 -10.74 0.37 -2.28
CA ASN A 327 -9.74 -0.41 -1.55
C ASN A 327 -8.31 -0.30 -2.12
N TYR A 328 -8.22 -0.09 -3.44
CA TYR A 328 -7.02 0.07 -4.24
C TYR A 328 -7.14 1.29 -5.15
N PRO A 329 -7.45 2.48 -4.60
CA PRO A 329 -7.58 3.68 -5.41
C PRO A 329 -6.31 3.92 -6.22
N GLU A 330 -6.48 4.44 -7.44
CA GLU A 330 -5.37 4.87 -8.27
C GLU A 330 -4.30 3.77 -8.51
N SER A 331 -4.69 2.50 -8.39
CA SER A 331 -3.84 1.33 -8.70
C SER A 331 -4.17 0.74 -10.09
N LEU A 332 -5.35 1.03 -10.64
CA LEU A 332 -5.71 0.75 -12.03
C LEU A 332 -5.23 1.91 -12.91
N GLY A 333 -4.41 1.60 -13.92
CA GLY A 333 -3.91 2.58 -14.90
C GLY A 333 -4.72 2.55 -16.21
N LEU A 334 -5.08 1.35 -16.67
CA LEU A 334 -5.82 1.15 -17.91
C LEU A 334 -6.70 -0.10 -17.83
N LEU A 335 -7.93 -0.01 -18.34
CA LEU A 335 -8.87 -1.13 -18.44
C LEU A 335 -9.29 -1.30 -19.90
N LEU A 336 -8.76 -2.31 -20.57
CA LEU A 336 -9.07 -2.64 -21.95
C LEU A 336 -10.25 -3.62 -21.99
N ILE A 337 -11.31 -3.24 -22.70
CA ILE A 337 -12.37 -4.17 -23.12
C ILE A 337 -12.11 -4.54 -24.58
N HIS A 338 -11.55 -5.72 -24.79
CA HIS A 338 -11.11 -6.17 -26.11
C HIS A 338 -12.13 -7.09 -26.78
N ASN A 339 -12.41 -6.83 -28.06
CA ASN A 339 -13.24 -7.66 -28.94
C ASN A 339 -14.67 -7.93 -28.39
N ALA A 340 -15.29 -6.93 -27.77
CA ALA A 340 -16.64 -7.06 -27.23
C ALA A 340 -17.70 -7.19 -28.34
N PRO A 341 -18.61 -8.19 -28.28
CA PRO A 341 -19.68 -8.33 -29.25
C PRO A 341 -20.73 -7.21 -29.09
N TRP A 342 -21.49 -6.94 -30.16
CA TRP A 342 -22.47 -5.83 -30.17
C TRP A 342 -23.48 -5.86 -29.00
N ILE A 343 -23.87 -7.07 -28.54
CA ILE A 343 -24.77 -7.28 -27.41
C ILE A 343 -24.21 -6.71 -26.09
N PHE A 344 -22.88 -6.61 -25.96
CA PHE A 344 -22.23 -6.06 -24.78
C PHE A 344 -22.53 -4.57 -24.58
N SER A 345 -22.94 -3.84 -25.63
CA SER A 345 -23.29 -2.41 -25.50
C SER A 345 -24.40 -2.14 -24.47
N GLY A 346 -25.39 -3.04 -24.35
CA GLY A 346 -26.44 -2.94 -23.33
C GLY A 346 -25.92 -3.22 -21.92
N ILE A 347 -25.09 -4.25 -21.77
CA ILE A 347 -24.43 -4.60 -20.50
C ILE A 347 -23.51 -3.47 -20.04
N TRP A 348 -22.74 -2.89 -20.97
CA TRP A 348 -21.83 -1.79 -20.67
C TRP A 348 -22.55 -0.57 -20.12
N LYS A 349 -23.73 -0.21 -20.64
CA LYS A 349 -24.53 0.90 -20.08
C LYS A 349 -24.85 0.69 -18.60
N ILE A 350 -25.09 -0.56 -18.18
CA ILE A 350 -25.35 -0.91 -16.79
C ILE A 350 -24.06 -0.82 -15.97
N ILE A 351 -22.97 -1.45 -16.44
CA ILE A 351 -21.67 -1.47 -15.74
C ILE A 351 -21.10 -0.05 -15.58
N HIS A 352 -21.15 0.76 -16.64
CA HIS A 352 -20.68 2.14 -16.61
C HIS A 352 -21.46 2.99 -15.59
N GLY A 353 -22.76 2.70 -15.37
CA GLY A 353 -23.55 3.37 -14.34
C GLY A 353 -23.13 3.05 -12.90
N TRP A 354 -22.28 2.05 -12.70
CA TRP A 354 -21.72 1.69 -11.38
C TRP A 354 -20.35 2.31 -11.12
N MET A 355 -19.65 2.75 -12.18
CA MET A 355 -18.29 3.26 -12.08
C MET A 355 -18.31 4.75 -11.75
N ASP A 356 -17.45 5.15 -10.81
CA ASP A 356 -17.11 6.55 -10.61
C ASP A 356 -16.39 7.12 -11.86
N PRO A 357 -16.44 8.44 -12.09
CA PRO A 357 -15.86 9.05 -13.28
C PRO A 357 -14.36 8.75 -13.48
N VAL A 358 -13.59 8.56 -12.40
CA VAL A 358 -12.15 8.26 -12.47
C VAL A 358 -11.95 6.84 -13.02
N VAL A 359 -12.60 5.82 -12.46
CA VAL A 359 -12.50 4.45 -13.00
C VAL A 359 -13.05 4.37 -14.42
N ALA A 360 -14.20 5.00 -14.70
CA ALA A 360 -14.80 5.01 -16.04
C ALA A 360 -13.86 5.62 -17.09
N SER A 361 -13.10 6.68 -16.74
CA SER A 361 -12.16 7.34 -17.66
C SER A 361 -10.99 6.45 -18.12
N LYS A 362 -10.70 5.39 -17.36
CA LYS A 362 -9.61 4.44 -17.64
C LYS A 362 -10.02 3.34 -18.61
N VAL A 363 -11.31 3.26 -18.96
CA VAL A 363 -11.83 2.21 -19.84
C VAL A 363 -11.61 2.56 -21.30
N GLN A 364 -10.98 1.66 -22.04
CA GLN A 364 -10.75 1.78 -23.48
C GLN A 364 -11.28 0.54 -24.20
N PHE A 365 -12.03 0.76 -25.29
CA PHE A 365 -12.54 -0.32 -26.12
C PHE A 365 -11.61 -0.57 -27.30
N THR A 366 -11.26 -1.83 -27.53
CA THR A 366 -10.41 -2.25 -28.65
C THR A 366 -11.09 -3.37 -29.43
N LYS A 367 -10.96 -3.39 -30.77
CA LYS A 367 -11.64 -4.39 -31.61
C LYS A 367 -10.71 -5.34 -32.34
N ASN A 368 -9.47 -4.93 -32.56
CA ASN A 368 -8.47 -5.69 -33.31
C ASN A 368 -7.07 -5.38 -32.78
N ILE A 369 -6.07 -6.05 -33.34
CA ILE A 369 -4.67 -5.89 -32.92
C ILE A 369 -4.16 -4.45 -33.05
N ASN A 370 -4.56 -3.69 -34.08
CA ASN A 370 -4.12 -2.30 -34.25
C ASN A 370 -4.69 -1.39 -33.17
N ASP A 371 -5.83 -1.73 -32.57
CA ASP A 371 -6.36 -1.01 -31.42
C ASP A 371 -5.61 -1.37 -30.12
N LEU A 372 -5.28 -2.65 -29.93
CA LEU A 372 -4.47 -3.07 -28.77
C LEU A 372 -3.05 -2.51 -28.82
N ASP A 373 -2.44 -2.45 -30.01
CA ASP A 373 -1.08 -1.94 -30.23
C ASP A 373 -0.90 -0.48 -29.82
N LYS A 374 -2.00 0.28 -29.70
CA LYS A 374 -1.97 1.65 -29.13
C LYS A 374 -1.58 1.66 -27.65
N PHE A 375 -1.78 0.56 -26.95
CA PHE A 375 -1.63 0.46 -25.49
C PHE A 375 -0.58 -0.56 -25.07
N ILE A 376 -0.48 -1.69 -25.75
CA ILE A 376 0.46 -2.78 -25.43
C ILE A 376 1.35 -3.00 -26.67
N PRO A 377 2.69 -3.05 -26.56
CA PRO A 377 3.55 -3.35 -27.69
C PRO A 377 3.17 -4.68 -28.34
N ARG A 378 3.06 -4.72 -29.67
CA ARG A 378 2.59 -5.90 -30.42
C ARG A 378 3.40 -7.18 -30.13
N GLU A 379 4.70 -7.04 -29.89
CA GLU A 379 5.63 -8.10 -29.49
C GLU A 379 5.42 -8.64 -28.06
N LYS A 380 4.62 -7.93 -27.25
CA LYS A 380 4.18 -8.32 -25.90
C LYS A 380 2.72 -8.77 -25.86
N ILE A 381 2.04 -8.81 -27.01
CA ILE A 381 0.67 -9.31 -27.13
C ILE A 381 0.72 -10.78 -27.59
N PRO A 382 0.12 -11.73 -26.84
CA PRO A 382 0.03 -13.12 -27.25
C PRO A 382 -0.64 -13.30 -28.61
N LYS A 383 -0.16 -14.30 -29.38
CA LYS A 383 -0.80 -14.70 -30.65
C LYS A 383 -2.29 -15.04 -30.53
N GLU A 384 -2.75 -15.53 -29.38
CA GLU A 384 -4.18 -15.78 -29.14
C GLU A 384 -5.05 -14.51 -29.18
N LEU A 385 -4.44 -13.32 -28.99
CA LEU A 385 -5.06 -12.00 -29.12
C LEU A 385 -4.68 -11.29 -30.45
N GLY A 386 -4.03 -12.00 -31.37
CA GLY A 386 -3.62 -11.49 -32.68
C GLY A 386 -2.29 -10.73 -32.71
N GLY A 387 -1.52 -10.75 -31.61
CA GLY A 387 -0.18 -10.16 -31.53
C GLY A 387 0.93 -11.04 -32.07
N ASP A 388 2.18 -10.64 -31.82
CA ASP A 388 3.36 -11.29 -32.40
C ASP A 388 4.05 -12.24 -31.41
N GLN A 389 3.67 -12.21 -30.13
CA GLN A 389 4.33 -12.98 -29.09
C GLN A 389 3.92 -14.46 -29.11
N GLU A 390 4.90 -15.34 -29.20
CA GLU A 390 4.73 -16.78 -28.98
C GLU A 390 4.54 -17.06 -27.48
N PHE A 391 3.32 -16.85 -27.00
CA PHE A 391 2.95 -17.14 -25.62
C PHE A 391 1.69 -18.00 -25.58
N THR A 392 1.69 -18.99 -24.69
CA THR A 392 0.50 -19.77 -24.36
C THR A 392 0.49 -19.96 -22.86
N TYR A 393 -0.62 -19.59 -22.23
CA TYR A 393 -0.80 -19.79 -20.81
C TYR A 393 -0.63 -21.28 -20.45
N LYS A 394 0.23 -21.55 -19.47
CA LYS A 394 0.38 -22.86 -18.84
C LYS A 394 0.30 -22.66 -17.33
N TYR A 395 -0.62 -23.39 -16.71
CA TYR A 395 -0.61 -23.51 -15.26
C TYR A 395 0.58 -24.39 -14.85
N ILE A 396 1.36 -23.90 -13.91
CA ILE A 396 2.40 -24.66 -13.21
C ILE A 396 1.78 -25.02 -11.87
N GLU A 397 1.93 -26.24 -11.37
CA GLU A 397 1.41 -26.65 -10.05
C GLU A 397 2.34 -26.19 -8.92
N PRO A 398 1.81 -25.93 -7.71
CA PRO A 398 2.62 -25.49 -6.58
C PRO A 398 3.62 -26.59 -6.20
N LEU A 399 4.86 -26.22 -5.87
CA LEU A 399 5.81 -27.19 -5.30
C LEU A 399 5.48 -27.38 -3.82
N ALA A 400 5.63 -28.60 -3.32
CA ALA A 400 5.24 -28.95 -1.94
C ALA A 400 5.96 -28.09 -0.88
N ASP A 401 7.18 -27.64 -1.18
CA ASP A 401 8.08 -26.91 -0.29
C ASP A 401 8.33 -25.44 -0.71
N GLU A 402 7.60 -24.90 -1.71
CA GLU A 402 7.85 -23.52 -2.20
C GLU A 402 7.65 -22.44 -1.13
N ASN A 403 6.91 -22.75 -0.07
CA ASN A 403 6.67 -21.86 1.08
C ASN A 403 7.43 -22.27 2.35
N ALA A 404 8.42 -23.17 2.25
CA ALA A 404 9.11 -23.74 3.42
C ALA A 404 9.71 -22.66 4.36
N LEU A 405 10.23 -21.56 3.80
CA LEU A 405 10.77 -20.45 4.59
C LEU A 405 9.74 -19.78 5.50
N MET A 406 8.45 -19.80 5.15
CA MET A 406 7.38 -19.23 5.98
C MET A 406 7.15 -19.98 7.30
N ALA A 407 7.68 -21.20 7.42
CA ALA A 407 7.69 -21.96 8.67
C ALA A 407 8.74 -21.45 9.67
N ASP A 408 9.80 -20.78 9.20
CA ASP A 408 10.80 -20.15 10.07
C ASP A 408 10.26 -18.83 10.63
N LYS A 409 9.44 -18.94 11.68
CA LYS A 409 8.85 -17.79 12.37
C LYS A 409 9.91 -16.87 12.97
N ALA A 410 11.01 -17.43 13.48
CA ALA A 410 12.06 -16.62 14.09
C ALA A 410 12.77 -15.72 13.06
N ALA A 411 13.11 -16.26 11.88
CA ALA A 411 13.69 -15.47 10.81
C ALA A 411 12.70 -14.46 10.22
N GLY A 412 11.43 -14.86 10.04
CA GLY A 412 10.36 -13.98 9.61
C GLY A 412 10.14 -12.80 10.56
N ASP A 413 10.07 -13.07 11.87
CA ASP A 413 9.94 -12.05 12.90
C ASP A 413 11.15 -11.10 12.90
N ALA A 414 12.37 -11.64 12.78
CA ALA A 414 13.59 -10.82 12.70
C ALA A 414 13.61 -9.92 11.46
N ALA A 415 13.20 -10.43 10.30
CA ALA A 415 13.08 -9.64 9.06
C ALA A 415 12.01 -8.54 9.20
N MET A 416 10.89 -8.85 9.84
CA MET A 416 9.81 -7.91 10.11
C MET A 416 10.27 -6.79 11.06
N VAL A 417 10.96 -7.15 12.16
CA VAL A 417 11.57 -6.22 13.10
C VAL A 417 12.52 -5.28 12.36
N SER A 418 13.46 -5.81 11.57
CA SER A 418 14.43 -5.02 10.81
C SER A 418 13.74 -4.02 9.86
N ARG A 419 12.70 -4.47 9.15
CA ARG A 419 11.90 -3.61 8.28
C ARG A 419 11.16 -2.53 9.07
N MET A 420 10.57 -2.87 10.22
CA MET A 420 9.86 -1.91 11.08
C MET A 420 10.80 -0.84 11.62
N MET A 421 12.03 -1.20 12.01
CA MET A 421 13.03 -0.22 12.43
C MET A 421 13.40 0.75 11.30
N THR A 422 13.56 0.25 10.07
CA THR A 422 13.73 1.11 8.89
C THR A 422 12.50 2.01 8.67
N GLY A 423 11.30 1.50 8.93
CA GLY A 423 10.05 2.26 8.90
C GLY A 423 10.00 3.39 9.93
N LEU A 424 10.57 3.19 11.13
CA LEU A 424 10.69 4.23 12.15
C LEU A 424 11.67 5.32 11.72
N GLU A 425 12.82 4.97 11.12
CA GLU A 425 13.71 5.97 10.50
C GLU A 425 13.01 6.74 9.37
N PHE A 426 12.17 6.07 8.59
CA PHE A 426 11.39 6.71 7.53
C PHE A 426 10.40 7.74 8.09
N VAL A 427 9.66 7.38 9.14
CA VAL A 427 8.75 8.31 9.84
C VAL A 427 9.55 9.50 10.40
N ALA A 428 10.71 9.22 11.00
CA ALA A 428 11.58 10.24 11.57
C ALA A 428 12.10 11.24 10.51
N SER A 429 12.69 10.72 9.44
CA SER A 429 13.18 11.53 8.32
C SER A 429 12.05 12.30 7.62
N THR A 430 10.84 11.74 7.54
CA THR A 430 9.68 12.43 6.96
C THR A 430 9.28 13.66 7.76
N ALA A 431 9.22 13.57 9.08
CA ALA A 431 8.87 14.73 9.88
C ALA A 431 10.03 15.74 10.01
N ALA A 432 11.30 15.30 9.99
CA ALA A 432 12.43 16.21 9.86
C ALA A 432 12.36 17.02 8.55
N TRP A 433 12.05 16.36 7.43
CA TRP A 433 11.83 17.01 6.13
C TRP A 433 10.66 18.00 6.17
N ILE A 434 9.51 17.63 6.75
CA ILE A 434 8.35 18.54 6.93
C ILE A 434 8.76 19.76 7.74
N SER A 435 9.47 19.55 8.87
CA SER A 435 9.96 20.60 9.75
C SER A 435 10.83 21.63 9.02
N ALA A 436 11.84 21.15 8.29
CA ALA A 436 12.74 22.00 7.54
C ALA A 436 12.02 22.69 6.37
N SER A 437 11.11 22.00 5.69
CA SER A 437 10.30 22.58 4.61
C SER A 437 9.42 23.73 5.08
N HIS A 438 8.79 23.60 6.26
CA HIS A 438 8.03 24.71 6.85
C HIS A 438 8.93 25.88 7.25
N SER A 439 10.10 25.60 7.81
CA SER A 439 11.08 26.62 8.21
C SER A 439 11.61 27.39 7.00
N ALA A 440 11.94 26.69 5.91
CA ALA A 440 12.36 27.27 4.64
C ALA A 440 11.27 28.15 4.02
N LYS A 441 10.01 27.69 4.00
CA LYS A 441 8.86 28.47 3.51
C LYS A 441 8.60 29.72 4.34
N LYS A 442 8.78 29.65 5.67
CA LYS A 442 8.51 30.77 6.60
C LYS A 442 9.61 31.84 6.60
N SER A 443 10.88 31.43 6.60
CA SER A 443 12.03 32.34 6.66
C SER A 443 12.40 32.91 5.29
N GLY A 444 12.30 32.09 4.23
CA GLY A 444 12.84 32.41 2.90
C GLY A 444 14.38 32.39 2.81
N GLU A 445 15.07 32.11 3.91
CA GLU A 445 16.54 32.12 4.00
C GLU A 445 17.15 30.95 3.23
N GLU A 446 18.26 31.21 2.53
CA GLU A 446 18.91 30.20 1.69
C GLU A 446 19.43 29.00 2.51
N GLY A 447 19.93 29.26 3.73
CA GLY A 447 20.37 28.19 4.62
C GLY A 447 19.24 27.25 5.07
N GLU A 448 18.02 27.75 5.24
CA GLU A 448 16.85 26.92 5.58
C GLU A 448 16.37 26.12 4.37
N LYS A 449 16.44 26.69 3.15
CA LYS A 449 16.12 25.95 1.91
C LYS A 449 17.11 24.82 1.65
N GLU A 450 18.41 25.07 1.82
CA GLU A 450 19.43 24.04 1.62
C GLU A 450 19.28 22.91 2.65
N ALA A 451 18.98 23.24 3.91
CA ALA A 451 18.69 22.24 4.93
C ALA A 451 17.44 21.41 4.60
N ALA A 452 16.37 22.04 4.09
CA ALA A 452 15.16 21.32 3.66
C ALA A 452 15.44 20.35 2.50
N LYS A 453 16.28 20.78 1.54
CA LYS A 453 16.72 19.95 0.42
C LYS A 453 17.57 18.76 0.89
N HIS A 454 18.58 19.01 1.73
CA HIS A 454 19.42 17.95 2.30
C HIS A 454 18.60 16.90 3.06
N LEU A 455 17.62 17.33 3.87
CA LEU A 455 16.74 16.40 4.59
C LEU A 455 15.78 15.65 3.66
N ALA A 456 15.38 16.23 2.54
CA ALA A 456 14.61 15.53 1.50
C ALA A 456 15.45 14.42 0.84
N GLU A 457 16.74 14.67 0.58
CA GLU A 457 17.68 13.68 0.02
C GLU A 457 17.93 12.52 0.99
N ARG A 458 18.23 12.81 2.27
CA ARG A 458 18.34 11.77 3.32
C ARG A 458 17.07 10.94 3.44
N ARG A 459 15.91 11.58 3.39
CA ARG A 459 14.61 10.89 3.41
C ARG A 459 14.45 9.94 2.21
N ALA A 460 14.85 10.37 1.02
CA ALA A 460 14.78 9.53 -0.19
C ALA A 460 15.65 8.26 -0.06
N GLU A 461 16.85 8.37 0.53
CA GLU A 461 17.71 7.21 0.82
C GLU A 461 17.04 6.22 1.79
N VAL A 462 16.43 6.74 2.87
CA VAL A 462 15.71 5.89 3.84
C VAL A 462 14.51 5.21 3.20
N ILE A 463 13.77 5.90 2.32
CA ILE A 463 12.66 5.33 1.56
C ILE A 463 13.13 4.17 0.69
N GLU A 464 14.25 4.32 -0.02
CA GLU A 464 14.75 3.25 -0.87
C GLU A 464 15.22 2.05 -0.05
N ARG A 465 15.89 2.27 1.09
CA ARG A 465 16.20 1.20 2.05
C ARG A 465 14.92 0.50 2.55
N PHE A 466 13.88 1.26 2.86
CA PHE A 466 12.59 0.72 3.29
C PHE A 466 11.95 -0.12 2.18
N ARG A 467 11.90 0.35 0.93
CA ARG A 467 11.41 -0.43 -0.22
C ARG A 467 12.16 -1.75 -0.36
N GLN A 468 13.49 -1.69 -0.45
CA GLN A 468 14.34 -2.86 -0.68
C GLN A 468 14.27 -3.87 0.46
N SER A 469 14.03 -3.42 1.70
CA SER A 469 13.87 -4.32 2.84
C SER A 469 12.68 -5.28 2.70
N TYR A 470 11.68 -4.97 1.85
CA TYR A 470 10.53 -5.85 1.65
C TYR A 470 10.98 -7.20 1.07
N TRP A 471 11.93 -7.21 0.16
CA TRP A 471 12.39 -8.44 -0.48
C TRP A 471 13.12 -9.39 0.47
N LYS A 472 13.62 -8.89 1.60
CA LYS A 472 14.14 -9.72 2.70
C LYS A 472 13.02 -10.33 3.54
N LEU A 473 11.87 -9.65 3.64
CA LEU A 473 10.70 -10.10 4.38
C LEU A 473 9.80 -11.03 3.56
N ASP A 474 9.69 -10.78 2.26
CA ASP A 474 8.78 -11.45 1.32
C ASP A 474 8.76 -12.98 1.45
N PRO A 475 9.92 -13.70 1.54
CA PRO A 475 9.93 -15.15 1.67
C PRO A 475 9.22 -15.70 2.91
N TYR A 476 9.01 -14.89 3.94
CA TYR A 476 8.44 -15.28 5.21
C TYR A 476 6.96 -14.92 5.36
N VAL A 477 6.46 -13.96 4.57
CA VAL A 477 5.11 -13.38 4.74
C VAL A 477 4.17 -13.59 3.56
N ARG A 478 4.70 -13.93 2.37
CA ARG A 478 3.90 -14.16 1.17
C ARG A 478 4.12 -15.57 0.65
N ALA A 479 3.01 -16.28 0.42
CA ALA A 479 3.04 -17.53 -0.30
C ALA A 479 3.45 -17.31 -1.76
N ARG A 480 4.26 -18.22 -2.31
CA ARG A 480 4.61 -18.22 -3.72
C ARG A 480 3.35 -18.39 -4.57
N ALA A 481 3.37 -17.69 -5.70
CA ALA A 481 2.29 -17.64 -6.66
C ALA A 481 2.78 -18.09 -8.05
N LEU A 482 1.88 -18.17 -9.02
CA LEU A 482 2.26 -18.52 -10.40
C LEU A 482 3.30 -17.56 -10.98
N ILE A 483 3.29 -16.28 -10.57
CA ILE A 483 4.28 -15.29 -10.99
C ILE A 483 5.69 -15.66 -10.53
N ASP A 484 5.86 -16.18 -9.32
CA ASP A 484 7.17 -16.62 -8.80
C ASP A 484 7.65 -17.86 -9.57
N ARG A 485 6.75 -18.84 -9.79
CA ARG A 485 7.07 -20.09 -10.50
C ARG A 485 7.39 -19.88 -11.98
N ARG A 486 6.92 -18.78 -12.58
CA ARG A 486 7.28 -18.34 -13.93
C ARG A 486 8.56 -17.51 -13.98
N GLY A 487 9.18 -17.23 -12.83
CA GLY A 487 10.41 -16.44 -12.74
C GLY A 487 10.20 -14.93 -12.89
N ALA A 488 8.97 -14.43 -12.71
CA ALA A 488 8.66 -13.01 -12.84
C ALA A 488 9.36 -12.15 -11.79
N ILE A 489 9.71 -12.74 -10.64
CA ILE A 489 10.41 -12.09 -9.53
C ILE A 489 11.63 -12.94 -9.19
N LYS A 490 12.81 -12.32 -9.20
CA LYS A 490 14.04 -12.96 -8.74
C LYS A 490 14.88 -11.92 -8.00
N ASP A 491 15.32 -12.26 -6.80
CA ASP A 491 16.18 -11.40 -5.96
C ASP A 491 15.62 -9.97 -5.77
N GLY A 492 14.29 -9.84 -5.73
CA GLY A 492 13.59 -8.55 -5.60
C GLY A 492 13.51 -7.71 -6.88
N VAL A 493 13.88 -8.29 -8.02
CA VAL A 493 13.81 -7.67 -9.34
C VAL A 493 12.69 -8.33 -10.15
N VAL A 494 11.88 -7.49 -10.80
CA VAL A 494 10.85 -7.93 -11.74
C VAL A 494 11.50 -8.17 -13.10
N HIS A 495 11.34 -9.38 -13.63
CA HIS A 495 11.86 -9.78 -14.94
C HIS A 495 10.74 -9.84 -15.99
N ASP A 496 11.07 -10.13 -17.25
CA ASP A 496 10.05 -10.37 -18.28
C ASP A 496 9.25 -11.63 -17.92
N PHE A 497 7.92 -11.54 -17.90
CA PHE A 497 7.03 -12.59 -17.39
C PHE A 497 5.83 -12.87 -18.28
#